data_AF-A0A968UI18-F1
#
_entry.id   AF-A0A968UI18-F1
#
_cell.length_a   1.000
_cell.length_b   1.000
_cell.length_c   1.000
_cell.angle_alpha   90.00
_cell.angle_beta   90.00
_cell.angle_gamma   90.00
#
_symmetry.space_group_name_H-M   'P 1'
#
loop_
_entity.id
_entity.type
_entity.pdbx_description
1 polymer ?
#
loop_
_entity_poly.entity_id
_entity_poly.type
_entity_poly.pdbx_seq_one_letter_code
_entity_poly.pdbx_strand_id
1 'polypeptide(L)'
;MLVEGGSSATAINYSFRAYNLTSGQKSNVITPGTGENASGDGSLGIFPVTIGAEDGRGGVGIQEYNIRLLPDPDNAAPVIISLADELYNLDKGAYRYQIDAIDPDNDALSYSLIDSPLGAIINSDTGELIWVAEAVVVGNSYDFTVEVTDGRGGVDRQTFSVEVSEKLGTIQGLVFEDLNANGIADNSLLNGDQPDTFFVIDTSGSMGGSSVNWLTADINELTQENLSPLDQELGTIITLAEIAIQQGRGSEVRLGIAGQSVTDMNPFEPGIQVITEANADYNNNGILDIREVIALGVSGNGSDTEGIRTAWDLHRSLGGNPNIIFMSDGFIGVNDKLIADAKADGVNLGAFGFAEGGMETMRRVDPDAIYVESFQDIADVLNGFDIRFIGEPLMEGVTVYLDLNDNGVLDTDEPSQVSRKSDEQAASLLGNSSNGNDFYFTFDNLLPGTYTVRQVTPNGFIQT
;
A
#
# COMPACT_ATOMS: atom_id res chain seq x y z
N MET A 1 -16.50 44.35 48.44
CA MET A 1 -17.78 43.87 47.86
C MET A 1 -17.39 42.87 46.79
N LEU A 2 -17.74 41.60 46.99
CA LEU A 2 -17.49 40.50 46.07
C LEU A 2 -18.61 40.50 45.03
N VAL A 3 -18.30 40.49 43.73
CA VAL A 3 -19.29 40.15 42.68
C VAL A 3 -18.59 39.50 41.48
N GLU A 4 -19.03 38.28 41.18
CA GLU A 4 -18.71 37.43 40.02
C GLU A 4 -19.29 37.98 38.71
N GLY A 5 -18.65 37.66 37.58
CA GLY A 5 -19.17 37.95 36.24
C GLY A 5 -18.87 36.79 35.28
N GLY A 6 -19.91 36.12 34.79
CA GLY A 6 -19.84 35.05 33.80
C GLY A 6 -19.78 35.56 32.34
N SER A 7 -19.53 34.61 31.44
CA SER A 7 -19.22 34.74 30.01
C SER A 7 -20.33 35.37 29.15
N SER A 8 -19.97 36.37 28.32
CA SER A 8 -20.82 36.84 27.21
C SER A 8 -19.97 37.35 26.03
N ALA A 9 -20.25 36.82 24.83
CA ALA A 9 -19.55 37.09 23.56
C ALA A 9 -19.91 38.44 22.87
N THR A 10 -20.40 39.40 23.63
CA THR A 10 -20.62 40.79 23.17
C THR A 10 -19.67 41.69 23.94
N ALA A 11 -19.07 42.70 23.29
CA ALA A 11 -18.22 43.70 23.94
C ALA A 11 -18.84 44.09 25.29
N ILE A 12 -18.25 43.63 26.38
CA ILE A 12 -18.82 43.86 27.70
C ILE A 12 -18.55 45.33 28.00
N ASN A 13 -19.55 46.17 27.77
CA ASN A 13 -19.62 47.47 28.41
C ASN A 13 -19.76 47.20 29.93
N TYR A 14 -18.66 46.91 30.61
CA TYR A 14 -18.67 46.82 32.06
C TYR A 14 -18.85 48.24 32.60
N SER A 15 -20.04 48.50 33.14
CA SER A 15 -20.33 49.71 33.89
C SER A 15 -20.20 49.38 35.37
N PHE A 16 -19.10 49.81 36.00
CA PHE A 16 -19.04 49.79 37.45
C PHE A 16 -19.87 50.96 37.99
N ARG A 17 -20.72 50.67 38.99
CA ARG A 17 -21.42 51.71 39.75
C ARG A 17 -20.57 52.07 40.96
N ALA A 18 -19.96 53.24 40.93
CA ALA A 18 -19.42 53.85 42.13
C ALA A 18 -20.61 54.35 42.97
N TYR A 19 -20.76 53.82 44.18
CA TYR A 19 -21.75 54.29 45.14
C TYR A 19 -21.08 55.32 46.05
N ASN A 20 -21.57 56.56 46.03
CA ASN A 20 -21.30 57.47 47.14
C ASN A 20 -22.13 56.98 48.33
N LEU A 21 -21.47 56.32 49.29
CA LEU A 21 -22.07 55.75 50.51
C LEU A 21 -22.82 56.77 51.36
N THR A 22 -22.65 58.07 51.08
CA THR A 22 -23.20 59.18 51.89
C THR A 22 -24.41 59.88 51.27
N SER A 23 -24.67 59.78 49.95
CA SER A 23 -25.72 60.61 49.30
C SER A 23 -26.73 59.88 48.42
N GLY A 24 -26.54 58.59 48.09
CA GLY A 24 -27.51 57.80 47.33
C GLY A 24 -27.76 58.27 45.88
N GLN A 25 -27.08 59.31 45.39
CA GLN A 25 -27.17 59.74 44.00
C GLN A 25 -26.07 59.11 43.13
N LYS A 26 -26.46 58.73 41.90
CA LYS A 26 -25.56 58.23 40.86
C LYS A 26 -24.87 59.43 40.19
N SER A 27 -23.53 59.47 40.16
CA SER A 27 -22.76 60.39 39.32
C SER A 27 -22.26 59.68 38.05
N ASN A 28 -22.03 60.47 36.99
CA ASN A 28 -21.92 60.02 35.60
C ASN A 28 -20.50 59.67 35.14
N VAL A 29 -20.48 58.67 34.24
CA VAL A 29 -19.51 58.28 33.20
C VAL A 29 -18.07 57.99 33.64
N ILE A 30 -17.73 56.71 33.55
CA ILE A 30 -16.35 56.22 33.48
C ILE A 30 -15.97 56.17 32.00
N THR A 31 -14.81 56.72 31.67
CA THR A 31 -14.18 56.53 30.36
C THR A 31 -13.04 55.52 30.54
N PRO A 32 -13.09 54.32 29.95
CA PRO A 32 -11.93 53.43 29.91
C PRO A 32 -10.75 54.14 29.24
N GLY A 33 -9.54 53.99 29.79
CA GLY A 33 -8.32 54.50 29.15
C GLY A 33 -8.06 53.82 27.80
N THR A 34 -7.25 54.45 26.94
CA THR A 34 -6.87 53.93 25.61
C THR A 34 -5.83 52.81 25.70
N GLY A 35 -6.09 51.78 26.52
CA GLY A 35 -5.11 50.74 26.85
C GLY A 35 -4.32 50.24 25.64
N GLU A 36 -2.99 50.15 25.78
CA GLU A 36 -2.14 49.56 24.76
C GLU A 36 -2.31 48.03 24.76
N ASN A 37 -2.62 47.52 23.57
CA ASN A 37 -2.70 46.14 23.07
C ASN A 37 -2.84 44.98 24.08
N ALA A 38 -4.07 44.48 24.16
CA ALA A 38 -4.33 43.06 24.36
C ALA A 38 -3.96 42.30 23.06
N SER A 39 -3.13 41.26 23.16
CA SER A 39 -3.13 40.19 22.16
C SER A 39 -4.53 39.55 22.18
N GLY A 40 -5.09 39.29 21.00
CA GLY A 40 -6.49 38.93 20.80
C GLY A 40 -6.89 37.52 21.24
N ASP A 41 -6.36 37.00 22.36
CA ASP A 41 -6.41 35.59 22.77
C ASP A 41 -7.12 35.31 24.12
N GLY A 42 -7.78 36.29 24.74
CA GLY A 42 -8.44 36.09 26.05
C GLY A 42 -7.76 36.79 27.23
N SER A 43 -6.70 37.56 26.99
CA SER A 43 -6.22 38.71 27.79
C SER A 43 -5.96 38.53 29.29
N LEU A 44 -4.91 37.78 29.61
CA LEU A 44 -4.11 38.03 30.81
C LEU A 44 -3.33 39.34 30.64
N GLY A 45 -3.47 40.31 31.56
CA GLY A 45 -2.85 41.63 31.39
C GLY A 45 -3.10 42.63 32.52
N ILE A 46 -2.51 43.82 32.42
CA ILE A 46 -2.73 44.95 33.36
C ILE A 46 -3.56 46.03 32.66
N PHE A 47 -4.72 46.34 33.23
CA PHE A 47 -5.67 47.32 32.70
C PHE A 47 -5.68 48.60 33.54
N PRO A 48 -5.31 49.76 32.98
CA PRO A 48 -5.40 51.03 33.68
C PRO A 48 -6.85 51.51 33.77
N VAL A 49 -7.27 51.91 34.97
CA VAL A 49 -8.60 52.44 35.27
C VAL A 49 -8.47 53.78 35.97
N THR A 50 -9.05 54.82 35.38
CA THR A 50 -9.08 56.16 35.96
C THR A 50 -10.47 56.46 36.51
N ILE A 51 -10.53 56.89 37.77
CA ILE A 51 -11.75 57.31 38.46
C ILE A 51 -11.63 58.81 38.74
N GLY A 52 -12.54 59.59 38.16
CA GLY A 52 -12.70 61.02 38.46
C GLY A 52 -13.89 61.26 39.39
N ALA A 53 -13.70 62.14 40.39
CA ALA A 53 -14.77 62.65 41.24
C ALA A 53 -14.82 64.17 41.14
N GLU A 54 -15.97 64.72 40.74
CA GLU A 54 -16.21 66.16 40.63
C GLU A 54 -17.14 66.65 41.75
N ASP A 55 -16.83 67.81 42.34
CA ASP A 55 -17.59 68.39 43.46
C ASP A 55 -18.79 69.27 43.03
N GLY A 56 -19.06 69.36 41.73
CA GLY A 56 -20.12 70.18 41.14
C GLY A 56 -19.87 71.69 41.17
N ARG A 57 -18.69 72.14 41.64
CA ARG A 57 -18.25 73.54 41.67
C ARG A 57 -16.93 73.75 40.93
N GLY A 58 -16.59 72.80 40.06
CA GLY A 58 -15.38 72.83 39.22
C GLY A 58 -14.14 72.20 39.85
N GLY A 59 -14.22 71.64 41.06
CA GLY A 59 -13.15 70.85 41.66
C GLY A 59 -13.22 69.40 41.22
N VAL A 60 -12.11 68.86 40.69
CA VAL A 60 -12.00 67.45 40.24
C VAL A 60 -10.85 66.77 40.97
N GLY A 61 -11.11 65.60 41.56
CA GLY A 61 -10.10 64.66 42.04
C GLY A 61 -10.01 63.46 41.10
N ILE A 62 -8.80 63.05 40.74
CA ILE A 62 -8.55 61.89 39.86
C ILE A 62 -7.76 60.85 40.66
N GLN A 63 -8.16 59.59 40.53
CA GLN A 63 -7.42 58.44 41.05
C GLN A 63 -7.26 57.40 39.95
N GLU A 64 -6.05 56.86 39.82
CA GLU A 64 -5.72 55.82 38.85
C GLU A 64 -5.49 54.48 39.57
N TYR A 65 -5.88 53.39 38.91
CA TYR A 65 -5.73 52.00 39.33
C TYR A 65 -5.21 51.16 38.18
N ASN A 66 -4.51 50.08 38.51
CA ASN A 66 -4.13 49.03 37.56
C ASN A 66 -4.81 47.73 38.00
N ILE A 67 -5.62 47.13 37.14
CA ILE A 67 -6.27 45.83 37.38
C ILE A 67 -5.45 44.77 36.67
N ARG A 68 -4.91 43.80 37.41
CA ARG A 68 -4.19 42.65 36.83
C ARG A 68 -5.13 41.45 36.72
N LEU A 69 -5.31 40.91 35.52
CA LEU A 69 -6.01 39.64 35.29
C LEU A 69 -4.98 38.49 35.32
N LEU A 70 -5.28 37.41 36.03
CA LEU A 70 -4.44 36.22 36.18
C LEU A 70 -5.20 34.99 35.64
N PRO A 71 -4.48 33.91 35.24
CA PRO A 71 -5.11 32.63 34.93
C PRO A 71 -5.95 32.15 36.11
N ASP A 72 -7.05 31.47 35.82
CA ASP A 72 -7.82 30.77 36.85
C ASP A 72 -6.94 29.67 37.45
N PRO A 73 -6.55 29.76 38.75
CA PRO A 73 -5.63 28.81 39.36
C PRO A 73 -6.22 27.40 39.47
N ASP A 74 -7.54 27.25 39.31
CA ASP A 74 -8.27 25.98 39.38
C ASP A 74 -8.60 25.40 37.99
N ASN A 75 -8.06 25.98 36.90
CA ASN A 75 -8.27 25.50 35.53
C ASN A 75 -7.03 24.77 35.00
N ALA A 76 -7.19 23.50 34.63
CA ALA A 76 -6.20 22.73 33.92
C ALA A 76 -6.27 23.00 32.41
N ALA A 77 -5.12 22.91 31.73
CA ALA A 77 -5.11 23.01 30.27
C ALA A 77 -5.54 21.68 29.63
N PRO A 78 -6.11 21.72 28.42
CA PRO A 78 -6.33 20.52 27.63
C PRO A 78 -5.01 19.82 27.27
N VAL A 79 -5.10 18.57 26.82
CA VAL A 79 -3.96 17.79 26.31
C VAL A 79 -4.38 17.07 25.03
N ILE A 80 -3.65 17.29 23.95
CA ILE A 80 -3.79 16.56 22.69
C ILE A 80 -3.21 15.15 22.90
N ILE A 81 -3.98 14.12 22.55
CA ILE A 81 -3.62 12.71 22.73
C ILE A 81 -3.53 11.94 21.41
N SER A 82 -3.92 12.55 20.30
CA SER A 82 -3.75 11.99 18.95
C SER A 82 -2.35 12.27 18.39
N LEU A 83 -1.91 11.45 17.45
CA LEU A 83 -0.70 11.65 16.66
C LEU A 83 -1.08 11.82 15.19
N ALA A 84 -0.40 12.73 14.50
CA ALA A 84 -0.63 12.99 13.08
C ALA A 84 0.08 11.94 12.21
N ASP A 85 -0.52 11.61 11.06
CA ASP A 85 0.18 10.87 10.01
C ASP A 85 1.16 11.82 9.31
N GLU A 86 2.45 11.50 9.34
CA GLU A 86 3.49 12.35 8.77
C GLU A 86 3.67 12.16 7.26
N LEU A 87 2.84 11.32 6.63
CA LEU A 87 2.88 11.00 5.20
C LEU A 87 1.52 11.21 4.54
N TYR A 88 1.50 11.90 3.41
CA TYR A 88 0.30 12.13 2.61
C TYR A 88 0.47 11.64 1.17
N ASN A 89 -0.42 10.74 0.76
CA ASN A 89 -0.54 10.26 -0.62
C ASN A 89 -1.54 11.13 -1.40
N LEU A 90 -1.09 11.74 -2.50
CA LEU A 90 -1.92 12.56 -3.38
C LEU A 90 -3.15 11.82 -3.95
N ASP A 91 -3.07 10.50 -4.14
CA ASP A 91 -4.19 9.69 -4.62
C ASP A 91 -5.39 9.67 -3.65
N LYS A 92 -5.19 10.01 -2.37
CA LYS A 92 -6.28 10.13 -1.37
C LYS A 92 -7.12 11.41 -1.56
N GLY A 93 -6.68 12.34 -2.41
CA GLY A 93 -7.38 13.59 -2.76
C GLY A 93 -7.31 14.69 -1.70
N ALA A 94 -7.33 14.36 -0.41
CA ALA A 94 -7.07 15.29 0.69
C ALA A 94 -6.40 14.60 1.87
N TYR A 95 -5.49 15.30 2.55
CA TYR A 95 -4.97 14.88 3.85
C TYR A 95 -6.05 15.14 4.90
N ARG A 96 -6.24 14.18 5.81
CA ARG A 96 -7.24 14.26 6.88
C ARG A 96 -6.59 13.84 8.19
N TYR A 97 -6.85 14.60 9.23
CA TYR A 97 -6.38 14.27 10.57
C TYR A 97 -7.45 14.66 11.60
N GLN A 98 -7.81 13.71 12.45
CA GLN A 98 -8.73 13.92 13.56
C GLN A 98 -7.91 14.25 14.81
N ILE A 99 -7.99 15.48 15.30
CA ILE A 99 -7.34 15.87 16.53
C ILE A 99 -8.22 15.43 17.71
N ASP A 100 -7.68 14.57 18.56
CA ASP A 100 -8.33 14.16 19.81
C ASP A 100 -7.60 14.80 21.00
N ALA A 101 -8.37 15.41 21.89
CA ALA A 101 -7.85 16.05 23.09
C ALA A 101 -8.74 15.77 24.31
N ILE A 102 -8.14 15.81 25.50
CA ILE A 102 -8.83 15.65 26.78
C ILE A 102 -8.60 16.90 27.63
N ASP A 103 -9.66 17.38 28.26
CA ASP A 103 -9.60 18.39 29.30
C ASP A 103 -9.80 17.76 30.68
N PRO A 104 -8.88 17.93 31.66
CA PRO A 104 -9.02 17.33 32.98
C PRO A 104 -10.25 17.82 33.77
N ASP A 105 -10.73 19.03 33.50
CA ASP A 105 -11.90 19.64 34.13
C ASP A 105 -13.20 19.37 33.34
N ASN A 106 -13.08 18.67 32.21
CA ASN A 106 -14.14 18.42 31.23
C ASN A 106 -14.74 19.72 30.65
N ASP A 107 -13.92 20.75 30.50
CA ASP A 107 -14.31 21.96 29.80
C ASP A 107 -14.53 21.69 28.29
N ALA A 108 -15.34 22.54 27.66
CA ALA A 108 -15.62 22.41 26.22
C ALA A 108 -14.42 22.88 25.40
N LEU A 109 -14.01 22.07 24.43
CA LEU A 109 -12.82 22.31 23.62
C LEU A 109 -13.14 22.95 22.28
N SER A 110 -12.24 23.84 21.84
CA SER A 110 -12.25 24.47 20.52
C SER A 110 -10.90 24.30 19.84
N TYR A 111 -10.93 24.02 18.54
CA TYR A 111 -9.76 23.68 17.73
C TYR A 111 -9.45 24.76 16.70
N SER A 112 -8.16 25.06 16.47
CA SER A 112 -7.74 26.04 15.47
C SER A 112 -6.39 25.71 14.83
N LEU A 113 -6.15 26.25 13.62
CA LEU A 113 -4.86 26.23 12.94
C LEU A 113 -4.11 27.52 13.25
N ILE A 114 -2.92 27.41 13.82
CA ILE A 114 -2.03 28.53 14.12
C ILE A 114 -1.11 28.81 12.94
N ASP A 115 -0.53 27.75 12.38
CA ASP A 115 0.26 27.80 11.15
C ASP A 115 -0.06 26.55 10.33
N SER A 116 -0.19 26.71 9.01
CA SER A 116 -0.58 25.62 8.13
C SER A 116 -0.33 25.94 6.68
N PRO A 117 -0.16 24.93 5.82
CA PRO A 117 -0.07 25.12 4.38
C PRO A 117 -1.37 25.73 3.81
N LEU A 118 -1.25 26.40 2.68
CA LEU A 118 -2.41 26.93 1.98
C LEU A 118 -3.39 25.80 1.62
N GLY A 119 -4.69 26.04 1.84
CA GLY A 119 -5.75 25.06 1.58
C GLY A 119 -6.10 24.16 2.78
N ALA A 120 -5.42 24.31 3.91
CA ALA A 120 -5.77 23.63 5.15
C ALA A 120 -6.93 24.32 5.86
N ILE A 121 -7.87 23.52 6.38
CA ILE A 121 -8.99 23.97 7.20
C ILE A 121 -9.16 23.01 8.38
N ILE A 122 -9.70 23.51 9.49
CA ILE A 122 -10.06 22.70 10.65
C ILE A 122 -11.48 23.03 11.11
N ASN A 123 -12.23 22.01 11.50
CA ASN A 123 -13.52 22.19 12.14
C ASN A 123 -13.32 22.50 13.64
N SER A 124 -13.74 23.69 14.07
CA SER A 124 -13.51 24.18 15.44
C SER A 124 -14.16 23.36 16.54
N ASP A 125 -15.21 22.60 16.22
CA ASP A 125 -16.01 21.89 17.23
C ASP A 125 -15.62 20.40 17.32
N THR A 126 -15.09 19.85 16.23
CA THR A 126 -14.78 18.41 16.12
C THR A 126 -13.29 18.12 16.05
N GLY A 127 -12.44 19.08 15.68
CA GLY A 127 -11.02 18.84 15.46
C GLY A 127 -10.71 18.12 14.14
N GLU A 128 -11.68 17.98 13.20
CA GLU A 128 -11.38 17.42 11.87
C GLU A 128 -10.59 18.44 11.05
N LEU A 129 -9.31 18.14 10.80
CA LEU A 129 -8.44 18.86 9.88
C LEU A 129 -8.52 18.23 8.50
N ILE A 130 -8.73 19.06 7.47
CA ILE A 130 -8.70 18.68 6.07
C ILE A 130 -7.73 19.60 5.33
N TRP A 131 -6.82 19.01 4.55
CA TRP A 131 -5.92 19.76 3.68
C TRP A 131 -5.98 19.25 2.24
N VAL A 132 -6.40 20.15 1.33
CA VAL A 132 -6.39 19.89 -0.12
C VAL A 132 -5.12 20.47 -0.70
N ALA A 133 -4.20 19.59 -1.10
CA ALA A 133 -2.87 19.93 -1.55
C ALA A 133 -2.85 20.42 -3.02
N GLU A 134 -3.31 21.65 -3.29
CA GLU A 134 -3.44 22.17 -4.66
C GLU A 134 -2.10 22.57 -5.32
N ALA A 135 -1.12 23.03 -4.55
CA ALA A 135 0.15 23.57 -5.05
C ALA A 135 1.34 23.02 -4.27
N VAL A 136 1.42 21.69 -4.18
CA VAL A 136 2.50 20.99 -3.48
C VAL A 136 3.57 20.46 -4.42
N VAL A 137 4.75 20.23 -3.87
CA VAL A 137 5.87 19.58 -4.52
C VAL A 137 6.06 18.23 -3.84
N VAL A 138 6.05 17.17 -4.65
CA VAL A 138 6.28 15.80 -4.19
C VAL A 138 7.68 15.67 -3.59
N GLY A 139 7.79 14.94 -2.49
CA GLY A 139 9.01 14.77 -1.70
C GLY A 139 9.32 15.92 -0.74
N ASN A 140 8.48 16.97 -0.70
CA ASN A 140 8.60 18.03 0.30
C ASN A 140 7.70 17.76 1.50
N SER A 141 8.16 18.23 2.66
CA SER A 141 7.38 18.29 3.90
C SER A 141 6.71 19.65 4.10
N TYR A 142 5.54 19.62 4.73
CA TYR A 142 4.70 20.78 4.99
C TYR A 142 4.30 20.82 6.46
N ASP A 143 4.57 21.95 7.12
CA ASP A 143 4.38 22.08 8.57
C ASP A 143 2.96 22.53 8.93
N PHE A 144 2.43 21.92 9.99
CA PHE A 144 1.18 22.28 10.63
C PHE A 144 1.42 22.58 12.10
N THR A 145 0.75 23.59 12.62
CA THR A 145 0.62 23.85 14.05
C THR A 145 -0.84 24.02 14.40
N VAL A 146 -1.38 23.08 15.17
CA VAL A 146 -2.75 23.12 15.68
C VAL A 146 -2.76 23.57 17.15
N GLU A 147 -3.84 24.20 17.56
CA GLU A 147 -4.09 24.58 18.96
C GLU A 147 -5.47 24.08 19.40
N VAL A 148 -5.53 23.54 20.61
CA VAL A 148 -6.77 23.21 21.33
C VAL A 148 -6.85 24.10 22.55
N THR A 149 -8.00 24.75 22.75
CA THR A 149 -8.26 25.62 23.91
C THR A 149 -9.54 25.23 24.63
N ASP A 150 -9.53 25.40 25.95
CA ASP A 150 -10.69 25.25 26.84
C ASP A 150 -11.58 26.52 26.94
N GLY A 151 -11.18 27.62 26.29
CA GLY A 151 -11.87 28.91 26.37
C GLY A 151 -11.76 29.63 27.73
N ARG A 152 -11.02 29.06 28.69
CA ARG A 152 -10.74 29.56 30.04
C ARG A 152 -9.27 29.96 30.24
N GLY A 153 -8.46 29.80 29.21
CA GLY A 153 -7.07 30.25 29.14
C GLY A 153 -6.06 29.12 29.14
N GLY A 154 -6.50 27.86 29.24
CA GLY A 154 -5.68 26.69 28.95
C GLY A 154 -5.62 26.44 27.44
N VAL A 155 -4.42 26.09 26.98
CA VAL A 155 -4.15 25.74 25.59
C VAL A 155 -3.15 24.60 25.55
N ASP A 156 -3.29 23.76 24.52
CA ASP A 156 -2.25 22.82 24.10
C ASP A 156 -2.02 22.91 22.59
N ARG A 157 -0.80 22.65 22.16
CA ARG A 157 -0.38 22.80 20.77
C ARG A 157 0.40 21.59 20.30
N GLN A 158 0.09 21.16 19.08
CA GLN A 158 0.84 20.13 18.39
C GLN A 158 1.39 20.69 17.08
N THR A 159 2.69 20.50 16.87
CA THR A 159 3.36 20.81 15.61
C THR A 159 3.83 19.51 14.98
N PHE A 160 3.55 19.33 13.69
CA PHE A 160 3.94 18.16 12.91
C PHE A 160 4.20 18.56 11.45
N SER A 161 4.96 17.72 10.73
CA SER A 161 5.29 17.94 9.32
C SER A 161 4.76 16.77 8.50
N VAL A 162 4.13 17.06 7.36
CA VAL A 162 3.57 16.04 6.46
C VAL A 162 4.35 16.04 5.17
N GLU A 163 5.04 14.94 4.86
CA GLU A 163 5.70 14.72 3.57
C GLU A 163 4.68 14.25 2.51
N VAL A 164 4.74 14.89 1.34
CA VAL A 164 3.84 14.60 0.22
C VAL A 164 4.49 13.59 -0.72
N SER A 165 3.81 12.48 -1.00
CA SER A 165 4.19 11.53 -2.04
C SER A 165 3.14 11.44 -3.15
N GLU A 166 3.58 11.20 -4.40
CA GLU A 166 2.66 10.86 -5.50
C GLU A 166 1.94 9.55 -5.23
N LYS A 167 2.69 8.57 -4.73
CA LYS A 167 2.19 7.24 -4.43
C LYS A 167 2.94 6.72 -3.22
N LEU A 168 2.22 6.10 -2.30
CA LEU A 168 2.83 5.30 -1.25
C LEU A 168 2.84 3.83 -1.68
N GLY A 169 3.95 3.16 -1.39
CA GLY A 169 4.13 1.74 -1.63
C GLY A 169 3.60 0.90 -0.47
N THR A 170 3.42 -0.37 -0.80
CA THR A 170 3.13 -1.43 0.16
C THR A 170 4.18 -2.52 -0.02
N ILE A 171 4.74 -3.01 1.08
CA ILE A 171 5.51 -4.24 1.10
C ILE A 171 4.63 -5.30 1.72
N GLN A 172 4.41 -6.39 1.00
CA GLN A 172 3.59 -7.51 1.46
C GLN A 172 4.26 -8.82 1.09
N GLY A 173 4.02 -9.85 1.89
CA GLY A 173 4.69 -11.12 1.70
C GLY A 173 4.09 -12.25 2.51
N LEU A 174 4.67 -13.42 2.29
CA LEU A 174 4.40 -14.64 3.03
C LEU A 174 5.50 -14.91 4.04
N VAL A 175 5.17 -15.70 5.06
CA VAL A 175 6.15 -16.38 5.89
C VAL A 175 5.85 -17.86 5.75
N PHE A 176 6.87 -18.68 5.48
CA PHE A 176 6.70 -20.09 5.18
C PHE A 176 7.83 -20.94 5.79
N GLU A 177 7.55 -22.22 6.00
CA GLU A 177 8.55 -23.22 6.35
C GLU A 177 9.25 -23.68 5.08
N ASP A 178 10.45 -23.17 4.85
CA ASP A 178 11.33 -23.57 3.75
C ASP A 178 11.88 -24.99 4.03
N LEU A 179 11.29 -25.99 3.36
CA LEU A 179 11.56 -27.41 3.58
C LEU A 179 12.80 -27.90 2.83
N ASN A 180 13.17 -27.24 1.73
CA ASN A 180 14.33 -27.59 0.90
C ASN A 180 15.53 -26.65 1.11
N ALA A 181 15.39 -25.61 1.94
CA ALA A 181 16.40 -24.61 2.28
C ALA A 181 16.89 -23.82 1.05
N ASN A 182 16.00 -23.54 0.09
CA ASN A 182 16.33 -22.78 -1.12
C ASN A 182 16.00 -21.27 -0.99
N GLY A 183 15.34 -20.85 0.10
CA GLY A 183 14.96 -19.46 0.39
C GLY A 183 13.74 -18.95 -0.40
N ILE A 184 13.01 -19.82 -1.11
CA ILE A 184 11.93 -19.46 -2.02
C ILE A 184 10.75 -20.39 -1.80
N ALA A 185 9.56 -19.82 -1.60
CA ALA A 185 8.35 -20.60 -1.41
C ALA A 185 8.10 -21.52 -2.61
N ASP A 186 8.07 -22.84 -2.39
CA ASP A 186 7.77 -23.78 -3.46
C ASP A 186 6.36 -23.52 -4.01
N ASN A 187 6.25 -23.56 -5.33
CA ASN A 187 4.99 -23.34 -6.04
C ASN A 187 4.54 -24.65 -6.71
N SER A 188 3.29 -25.07 -6.46
CA SER A 188 2.74 -26.30 -7.01
C SER A 188 2.59 -26.26 -8.55
N LEU A 189 2.60 -25.08 -9.17
CA LEU A 189 2.64 -24.92 -10.64
C LEU A 189 4.03 -25.24 -11.22
N LEU A 190 5.10 -24.92 -10.47
CA LEU A 190 6.50 -25.12 -10.87
C LEU A 190 7.21 -26.03 -9.87
N ASN A 191 6.83 -27.30 -9.87
CA ASN A 191 7.32 -28.29 -8.93
C ASN A 191 8.79 -28.66 -9.19
N GLY A 192 9.55 -28.76 -8.10
CA GLY A 192 10.95 -29.17 -8.06
C GLY A 192 11.94 -27.99 -8.00
N ASP A 193 13.10 -28.24 -7.39
CA ASP A 193 14.13 -27.22 -7.16
C ASP A 193 14.70 -26.63 -8.47
N GLN A 194 14.72 -27.41 -9.56
CA GLN A 194 15.24 -27.00 -10.86
C GLN A 194 14.24 -27.34 -11.98
N PRO A 195 13.07 -26.64 -12.01
CA PRO A 195 11.90 -27.09 -12.72
C PRO A 195 12.09 -27.00 -14.25
N ASP A 196 11.91 -28.13 -14.93
CA ASP A 196 11.71 -28.17 -16.39
C ASP A 196 10.24 -27.86 -16.68
N THR A 197 9.99 -26.73 -17.32
CA THR A 197 8.63 -26.21 -17.58
C THR A 197 8.37 -26.12 -19.07
N PHE A 198 7.42 -26.91 -19.55
CA PHE A 198 6.98 -26.90 -20.93
C PHE A 198 5.65 -26.17 -21.08
N PHE A 199 5.66 -25.11 -21.87
CA PHE A 199 4.46 -24.42 -22.29
C PHE A 199 3.87 -25.11 -23.50
N VAL A 200 2.64 -25.59 -23.34
CA VAL A 200 1.86 -26.08 -24.46
C VAL A 200 0.96 -24.95 -24.92
N ILE A 201 1.35 -24.35 -26.04
CA ILE A 201 0.61 -23.25 -26.67
C ILE A 201 -0.46 -23.82 -27.60
N ASP A 202 -1.57 -23.12 -27.68
CA ASP A 202 -2.60 -23.40 -28.67
C ASP A 202 -2.44 -22.38 -29.81
N THR A 203 -2.23 -22.89 -31.02
CA THR A 203 -2.05 -22.08 -32.24
C THR A 203 -3.20 -22.31 -33.22
N SER A 204 -4.35 -22.73 -32.70
CA SER A 204 -5.55 -22.95 -33.50
C SER A 204 -6.06 -21.65 -34.13
N GLY A 205 -6.92 -21.78 -35.13
CA GLY A 205 -7.36 -20.63 -35.94
C GLY A 205 -8.13 -19.55 -35.17
N SER A 206 -8.58 -19.81 -33.94
CA SER A 206 -9.26 -18.82 -33.09
C SER A 206 -8.29 -17.85 -32.39
N MET A 207 -6.98 -18.12 -32.44
CA MET A 207 -5.97 -17.39 -31.67
C MET A 207 -5.57 -16.04 -32.24
N GLY A 208 -5.91 -15.77 -33.50
CA GLY A 208 -5.38 -14.61 -34.22
C GLY A 208 -3.89 -14.76 -34.51
N GLY A 209 -3.23 -13.65 -34.83
CA GLY A 209 -1.79 -13.60 -35.05
C GLY A 209 -1.12 -12.69 -34.02
N SER A 210 0.16 -12.93 -33.75
CA SER A 210 0.94 -12.07 -32.85
C SER A 210 1.16 -10.69 -33.47
N SER A 211 0.90 -9.66 -32.68
CA SER A 211 1.03 -8.25 -33.07
C SER A 211 2.10 -7.51 -32.27
N VAL A 212 2.60 -8.12 -31.20
CA VAL A 212 3.57 -7.55 -30.25
C VAL A 212 5.00 -7.82 -30.73
N ASN A 213 5.88 -6.82 -30.57
CA ASN A 213 7.32 -7.01 -30.76
C ASN A 213 7.97 -7.58 -29.49
N TRP A 214 7.97 -8.91 -29.35
CA TRP A 214 8.45 -9.61 -28.17
C TRP A 214 9.94 -9.46 -27.87
N LEU A 215 10.75 -8.97 -28.82
CA LEU A 215 12.16 -8.65 -28.56
C LEU A 215 12.33 -7.52 -27.54
N THR A 216 11.38 -6.59 -27.50
CA THR A 216 11.51 -5.34 -26.70
C THR A 216 10.26 -4.97 -25.93
N ALA A 217 9.20 -5.77 -25.97
CA ALA A 217 7.95 -5.46 -25.28
C ALA A 217 8.15 -5.42 -23.76
N ASP A 218 7.66 -4.34 -23.13
CA ASP A 218 7.50 -4.22 -21.69
C ASP A 218 6.14 -4.78 -21.29
N ILE A 219 6.13 -5.87 -20.52
CA ILE A 219 4.91 -6.56 -20.08
C ILE A 219 4.01 -5.64 -19.24
N ASN A 220 4.60 -4.70 -18.49
CA ASN A 220 3.86 -3.79 -17.62
C ASN A 220 3.09 -2.72 -18.39
N GLU A 221 3.43 -2.49 -19.66
CA GLU A 221 2.73 -1.55 -20.53
C GLU A 221 1.64 -2.23 -21.38
N LEU A 222 1.51 -3.56 -21.32
CA LEU A 222 0.54 -4.32 -22.10
C LEU A 222 -0.77 -4.52 -21.33
N THR A 223 -1.90 -4.29 -22.00
CA THR A 223 -3.23 -4.62 -21.48
C THR A 223 -3.86 -5.74 -22.30
N GLN A 224 -4.39 -6.76 -21.63
CA GLN A 224 -4.92 -7.95 -22.32
C GLN A 224 -6.08 -7.67 -23.27
N GLU A 225 -6.88 -6.63 -22.99
CA GLU A 225 -7.99 -6.20 -23.87
C GLU A 225 -7.53 -5.87 -25.31
N ASN A 226 -6.26 -5.51 -25.50
CA ASN A 226 -5.69 -5.17 -26.80
C ASN A 226 -4.84 -6.30 -27.40
N LEU A 227 -4.66 -7.40 -26.69
CA LEU A 227 -3.84 -8.52 -27.14
C LEU A 227 -4.69 -9.58 -27.83
N SER A 228 -4.12 -10.18 -28.88
CA SER A 228 -4.66 -11.44 -29.39
C SER A 228 -4.50 -12.55 -28.34
N PRO A 229 -5.36 -13.58 -28.32
CA PRO A 229 -5.16 -14.75 -27.46
C PRO A 229 -3.74 -15.33 -27.56
N LEU A 230 -3.16 -15.41 -28.77
CA LEU A 230 -1.77 -15.82 -28.94
C LEU A 230 -0.78 -14.88 -28.23
N ASP A 231 -0.95 -13.56 -28.34
CA ASP A 231 -0.09 -12.61 -27.63
C ASP A 231 -0.23 -12.73 -26.09
N GLN A 232 -1.40 -13.13 -25.58
CA GLN A 232 -1.60 -13.38 -24.15
C GLN A 232 -0.86 -14.66 -23.70
N GLU A 233 -0.89 -15.75 -24.49
CA GLU A 233 -0.11 -16.96 -24.21
C GLU A 233 1.39 -16.67 -24.21
N LEU A 234 1.90 -15.96 -25.23
CA LEU A 234 3.31 -15.62 -25.36
C LEU A 234 3.78 -14.67 -24.24
N GLY A 235 2.97 -13.67 -23.90
CA GLY A 235 3.26 -12.77 -22.79
C GLY A 235 3.31 -13.49 -21.44
N THR A 236 2.52 -14.55 -21.25
CA THR A 236 2.56 -15.39 -20.04
C THR A 236 3.90 -16.11 -19.89
N ILE A 237 4.46 -16.63 -20.98
CA ILE A 237 5.79 -17.26 -20.99
C ILE A 237 6.87 -16.25 -20.59
N ILE A 238 6.84 -15.05 -21.19
CA ILE A 238 7.78 -13.98 -20.87
C ILE A 238 7.65 -13.54 -19.41
N THR A 239 6.41 -13.36 -18.93
CA THR A 239 6.13 -12.94 -17.55
C THR A 239 6.74 -13.93 -16.55
N LEU A 240 6.55 -15.23 -16.77
CA LEU A 240 7.14 -16.27 -15.91
C LEU A 240 8.67 -16.22 -15.93
N ALA A 241 9.28 -16.08 -17.11
CA ALA A 241 10.74 -15.98 -17.23
C ALA A 241 11.28 -14.78 -16.45
N GLU A 242 10.63 -13.63 -16.56
CA GLU A 242 11.02 -12.40 -15.86
C GLU A 242 10.86 -12.50 -14.35
N ILE A 243 9.77 -13.10 -13.87
CA ILE A 243 9.57 -13.34 -12.43
C ILE A 243 10.65 -14.28 -11.90
N ALA A 244 10.97 -15.36 -12.62
CA ALA A 244 12.04 -16.26 -12.22
C ALA A 244 13.39 -15.53 -12.12
N ILE A 245 13.69 -14.62 -13.06
CA ILE A 245 14.89 -13.77 -13.02
C ILE A 245 14.87 -12.85 -11.79
N GLN A 246 13.75 -12.18 -11.54
CA GLN A 246 13.58 -11.26 -10.41
C GLN A 246 13.72 -11.99 -9.06
N GLN A 247 13.28 -13.24 -8.98
CA GLN A 247 13.47 -14.12 -7.84
C GLN A 247 14.90 -14.70 -7.73
N GLY A 248 15.81 -14.36 -8.66
CA GLY A 248 17.18 -14.88 -8.68
C GLY A 248 17.31 -16.30 -9.24
N ARG A 249 16.22 -16.90 -9.73
CA ARG A 249 16.12 -18.28 -10.23
C ARG A 249 16.30 -18.42 -11.74
N GLY A 250 16.77 -17.36 -12.41
CA GLY A 250 16.86 -17.31 -13.86
C GLY A 250 17.61 -18.49 -14.50
N SER A 251 18.65 -19.00 -13.84
CA SER A 251 19.44 -20.16 -14.30
C SER A 251 18.93 -21.52 -13.78
N GLU A 252 17.95 -21.52 -12.87
CA GLU A 252 17.37 -22.74 -12.31
C GLU A 252 16.11 -23.16 -13.07
N VAL A 253 15.27 -22.18 -13.40
CA VAL A 253 14.04 -22.40 -14.15
C VAL A 253 14.37 -22.60 -15.62
N ARG A 254 14.01 -23.77 -16.16
CA ARG A 254 14.26 -24.13 -17.55
C ARG A 254 12.94 -24.21 -18.32
N LEU A 255 12.88 -23.55 -19.46
CA LEU A 255 11.67 -23.32 -20.23
C LEU A 255 11.75 -24.02 -21.59
N GLY A 256 10.69 -24.72 -21.97
CA GLY A 256 10.50 -25.26 -23.30
C GLY A 256 9.12 -24.90 -23.84
N ILE A 257 8.97 -24.89 -25.17
CA ILE A 257 7.69 -24.67 -25.83
C ILE A 257 7.37 -25.89 -26.70
N ALA A 258 6.13 -26.37 -26.59
CA ALA A 258 5.66 -27.53 -27.33
C ALA A 258 4.29 -27.27 -27.96
N GLY A 259 4.14 -27.71 -29.21
CA GLY A 259 2.85 -27.91 -29.88
C GLY A 259 2.81 -29.32 -30.47
N GLN A 260 2.42 -29.45 -31.74
CA GLN A 260 2.60 -30.73 -32.46
C GLN A 260 4.07 -31.16 -32.59
N SER A 261 5.00 -30.21 -32.43
CA SER A 261 6.44 -30.42 -32.42
C SER A 261 7.04 -29.63 -31.27
N VAL A 262 8.25 -30.00 -30.88
CA VAL A 262 9.06 -29.22 -29.94
C VAL A 262 9.64 -28.00 -30.66
N THR A 263 9.61 -26.84 -30.01
CA THR A 263 10.26 -25.62 -30.49
C THR A 263 11.75 -25.66 -30.16
N ASP A 264 12.57 -25.18 -31.08
CA ASP A 264 14.00 -24.98 -30.83
C ASP A 264 14.21 -23.73 -29.98
N MET A 265 14.65 -23.95 -28.74
CA MET A 265 14.80 -22.93 -27.70
C MET A 265 16.13 -22.17 -27.78
N ASN A 266 17.03 -22.54 -28.70
CA ASN A 266 18.20 -21.76 -29.06
C ASN A 266 18.51 -21.92 -30.57
N PRO A 267 17.79 -21.20 -31.44
CA PRO A 267 17.91 -21.38 -32.90
C PRO A 267 19.26 -20.94 -33.49
N PHE A 268 20.18 -20.42 -32.67
CA PHE A 268 21.52 -20.03 -33.08
C PHE A 268 22.56 -21.14 -32.91
N GLU A 269 22.22 -22.21 -32.19
CA GLU A 269 23.07 -23.37 -32.00
C GLU A 269 22.68 -24.53 -32.94
N PRO A 270 23.62 -25.39 -33.37
CA PRO A 270 23.29 -26.52 -34.22
C PRO A 270 22.48 -27.61 -33.49
N GLY A 271 21.33 -27.98 -34.07
CA GLY A 271 20.45 -29.04 -33.54
C GLY A 271 19.22 -28.44 -32.87
N ILE A 272 18.31 -29.27 -32.37
CA ILE A 272 17.13 -28.78 -31.64
C ILE A 272 17.46 -28.74 -30.15
N GLN A 273 17.39 -27.56 -29.54
CA GLN A 273 17.46 -27.40 -28.09
C GLN A 273 16.05 -27.34 -27.57
N VAL A 274 15.67 -28.28 -26.72
CA VAL A 274 14.27 -28.45 -26.33
C VAL A 274 13.86 -27.61 -25.11
N ILE A 275 14.86 -27.06 -24.42
CA ILE A 275 14.73 -26.20 -23.24
C ILE A 275 15.83 -25.14 -23.25
N THR A 276 15.59 -24.01 -22.59
CA THR A 276 16.57 -22.95 -22.30
C THR A 276 16.40 -22.46 -20.87
N GLU A 277 17.44 -21.90 -20.25
CA GLU A 277 17.31 -21.24 -18.94
C GLU A 277 16.51 -19.93 -19.09
N ALA A 278 15.74 -19.54 -18.08
CA ALA A 278 14.91 -18.33 -18.14
C ALA A 278 15.74 -17.05 -18.38
N ASN A 279 16.99 -17.00 -17.88
CA ASN A 279 17.92 -15.89 -18.09
C ASN A 279 18.95 -16.10 -19.21
N ALA A 280 18.80 -17.14 -20.04
CA ALA A 280 19.77 -17.43 -21.08
C ALA A 280 19.86 -16.29 -22.10
N ASP A 281 21.10 -15.93 -22.44
CA ASP A 281 21.49 -15.11 -23.59
C ASP A 281 22.76 -15.73 -24.19
N TYR A 282 22.61 -16.89 -24.84
CA TYR A 282 23.74 -17.69 -25.32
C TYR A 282 24.56 -16.94 -26.38
N ASN A 283 23.94 -16.05 -27.16
CA ASN A 283 24.61 -15.28 -28.20
C ASN A 283 25.19 -13.93 -27.68
N ASN A 284 24.96 -13.58 -26.41
CA ASN A 284 25.41 -12.37 -25.71
C ASN A 284 25.01 -11.07 -26.42
N ASN A 285 23.80 -11.01 -26.96
CA ASN A 285 23.30 -9.82 -27.65
C ASN A 285 22.45 -8.90 -26.75
N GLY A 286 22.23 -9.28 -25.50
CA GLY A 286 21.44 -8.55 -24.51
C GLY A 286 19.94 -8.82 -24.58
N ILE A 287 19.49 -9.76 -25.41
CA ILE A 287 18.11 -10.23 -25.51
C ILE A 287 18.08 -11.68 -25.05
N LEU A 288 17.13 -12.01 -24.17
CA LEU A 288 16.98 -13.37 -23.69
C LEU A 288 16.60 -14.32 -24.83
N ASP A 289 17.17 -15.53 -24.86
CA ASP A 289 16.89 -16.54 -25.89
C ASP A 289 15.38 -16.83 -25.98
N ILE A 290 14.67 -16.86 -24.85
CA ILE A 290 13.21 -17.07 -24.84
C ILE A 290 12.44 -16.00 -25.62
N ARG A 291 12.90 -14.74 -25.58
CA ARG A 291 12.30 -13.63 -26.34
C ARG A 291 12.61 -13.76 -27.82
N GLU A 292 13.81 -14.20 -28.17
CA GLU A 292 14.20 -14.44 -29.57
C GLU A 292 13.41 -15.60 -30.19
N VAL A 293 13.25 -16.70 -29.45
CA VAL A 293 12.45 -17.87 -29.84
C VAL A 293 11.00 -17.46 -30.12
N ILE A 294 10.38 -16.71 -29.21
CA ILE A 294 9.01 -16.22 -29.38
C ILE A 294 8.89 -15.28 -30.58
N ALA A 295 9.85 -14.36 -30.76
CA ALA A 295 9.84 -13.40 -31.86
C ALA A 295 10.04 -14.04 -33.24
N LEU A 296 10.78 -15.16 -33.32
CA LEU A 296 10.94 -15.94 -34.56
C LEU A 296 9.66 -16.70 -34.94
N GLY A 297 8.70 -16.77 -34.02
CA GLY A 297 7.44 -17.46 -34.19
C GLY A 297 7.54 -18.89 -33.67
N VAL A 298 6.61 -19.21 -32.78
CA VAL A 298 6.43 -20.57 -32.28
C VAL A 298 5.69 -21.41 -33.32
N SER A 299 6.34 -22.47 -33.80
CA SER A 299 5.79 -23.35 -34.81
C SER A 299 4.76 -24.30 -34.19
N GLY A 300 3.48 -24.08 -34.47
CA GLY A 300 2.42 -25.04 -34.22
C GLY A 300 1.36 -24.94 -35.30
N ASN A 301 1.09 -26.00 -36.04
CA ASN A 301 -0.23 -26.21 -36.61
C ASN A 301 -0.91 -27.14 -35.61
N GLY A 302 -1.94 -26.73 -34.89
CA GLY A 302 -2.68 -27.70 -34.08
C GLY A 302 -3.47 -27.09 -32.94
N SER A 303 -4.76 -27.41 -32.93
CA SER A 303 -5.57 -27.49 -31.73
C SER A 303 -5.39 -28.89 -31.11
N ASP A 304 -5.63 -29.02 -29.81
CA ASP A 304 -5.80 -30.27 -29.04
C ASP A 304 -4.57 -30.69 -28.20
N THR A 305 -4.79 -31.62 -27.25
CA THR A 305 -3.82 -32.13 -26.25
C THR A 305 -2.56 -32.82 -26.82
N GLU A 306 -2.34 -32.81 -28.13
CA GLU A 306 -1.13 -33.36 -28.75
C GLU A 306 0.13 -32.63 -28.29
N GLY A 307 0.05 -31.33 -27.97
CA GLY A 307 1.17 -30.62 -27.34
C GLY A 307 1.53 -31.15 -25.96
N ILE A 308 0.53 -31.57 -25.17
CA ILE A 308 0.76 -32.25 -23.88
C ILE A 308 1.48 -33.58 -24.12
N ARG A 309 1.07 -34.35 -25.12
CA ARG A 309 1.76 -35.59 -25.50
C ARG A 309 3.21 -35.30 -25.91
N THR A 310 3.45 -34.29 -26.76
CA THR A 310 4.80 -33.92 -27.21
C THR A 310 5.70 -33.56 -26.04
N ALA A 311 5.24 -32.67 -25.15
CA ALA A 311 5.99 -32.27 -23.96
C ALA A 311 6.24 -33.47 -23.03
N TRP A 312 5.24 -34.33 -22.83
CA TRP A 312 5.36 -35.52 -21.99
C TRP A 312 6.33 -36.57 -22.56
N ASP A 313 6.23 -36.88 -23.86
CA ASP A 313 7.10 -37.84 -24.54
C ASP A 313 8.54 -37.34 -24.58
N LEU A 314 8.75 -36.03 -24.77
CA LEU A 314 10.06 -35.40 -24.66
C LEU A 314 10.63 -35.54 -23.26
N HIS A 315 9.82 -35.27 -22.23
CA HIS A 315 10.31 -35.32 -20.87
C HIS A 315 10.77 -36.72 -20.45
N ARG A 316 10.09 -37.78 -20.89
CA ARG A 316 10.56 -39.17 -20.69
C ARG A 316 12.00 -39.39 -21.18
N SER A 317 12.47 -38.57 -22.12
CA SER A 317 13.86 -38.60 -22.61
C SER A 317 14.85 -37.75 -21.80
N LEU A 318 14.37 -36.72 -21.09
CA LEU A 318 15.19 -35.81 -20.28
C LEU A 318 15.40 -36.32 -18.84
N GLY A 319 14.45 -37.05 -18.29
CA GLY A 319 14.51 -37.65 -16.95
C GLY A 319 14.14 -36.67 -15.84
N GLY A 320 13.00 -36.91 -15.18
CA GLY A 320 12.47 -36.09 -14.09
C GLY A 320 10.96 -36.30 -13.96
N ASN A 321 10.24 -35.29 -13.46
CA ASN A 321 8.81 -35.07 -13.74
C ASN A 321 8.68 -33.64 -14.29
N PRO A 322 8.11 -33.39 -15.49
CA PRO A 322 8.03 -32.05 -16.04
C PRO A 322 6.87 -31.30 -15.41
N ASN A 323 7.04 -29.98 -15.35
CA ASN A 323 5.91 -29.07 -15.28
C ASN A 323 5.42 -28.85 -16.72
N ILE A 324 4.14 -29.07 -16.97
CA ILE A 324 3.52 -28.78 -18.26
C ILE A 324 2.38 -27.80 -17.99
N ILE A 325 2.47 -26.62 -18.60
CA ILE A 325 1.44 -25.59 -18.52
C ILE A 325 0.71 -25.56 -19.85
N PHE A 326 -0.55 -26.00 -19.83
CA PHE A 326 -1.41 -26.00 -21.00
C PHE A 326 -2.14 -24.66 -21.14
N MET A 327 -1.98 -23.98 -22.28
CA MET A 327 -2.54 -22.66 -22.53
C MET A 327 -3.49 -22.72 -23.72
N SER A 328 -4.68 -22.13 -23.59
CA SER A 328 -5.67 -22.06 -24.67
C SER A 328 -6.76 -21.04 -24.40
N ASP A 329 -7.45 -20.58 -25.44
CA ASP A 329 -8.74 -19.89 -25.36
C ASP A 329 -9.90 -20.86 -25.01
N GLY A 330 -9.61 -22.16 -24.93
CA GLY A 330 -10.46 -23.24 -24.44
C GLY A 330 -11.55 -23.70 -25.42
N PHE A 331 -11.53 -23.26 -26.68
CA PHE A 331 -12.46 -23.73 -27.73
C PHE A 331 -11.97 -24.98 -28.49
N ILE A 332 -11.22 -25.83 -27.81
CA ILE A 332 -10.54 -27.01 -28.40
C ILE A 332 -10.98 -28.34 -27.76
N GLY A 333 -10.64 -29.46 -28.42
CA GLY A 333 -10.88 -30.80 -27.90
C GLY A 333 -9.79 -31.26 -26.93
N VAL A 334 -10.21 -31.77 -25.76
CA VAL A 334 -9.29 -32.32 -24.75
C VAL A 334 -9.44 -33.84 -24.62
N ASN A 335 -8.32 -34.57 -24.64
CA ASN A 335 -8.27 -36.02 -24.44
C ASN A 335 -8.06 -36.37 -22.95
N ASP A 336 -9.15 -36.64 -22.24
CA ASP A 336 -9.12 -36.92 -20.80
C ASP A 336 -8.25 -38.13 -20.43
N LYS A 337 -8.16 -39.13 -21.32
CA LYS A 337 -7.32 -40.31 -21.08
C LYS A 337 -5.84 -39.94 -21.11
N LEU A 338 -5.42 -39.13 -22.09
CA LEU A 338 -4.03 -38.67 -22.17
C LEU A 338 -3.65 -37.87 -20.91
N ILE A 339 -4.53 -36.99 -20.43
CA ILE A 339 -4.31 -36.22 -19.20
C ILE A 339 -4.22 -37.15 -17.99
N ALA A 340 -5.15 -38.08 -17.84
CA ALA A 340 -5.13 -39.03 -16.74
C ALA A 340 -3.86 -39.89 -16.74
N ASP A 341 -3.44 -40.36 -17.92
CA ASP A 341 -2.21 -41.15 -18.08
C ASP A 341 -0.96 -40.31 -17.77
N ALA A 342 -0.92 -39.03 -18.18
CA ALA A 342 0.19 -38.11 -17.87
C ALA A 342 0.30 -37.81 -16.36
N LYS A 343 -0.83 -37.48 -15.70
CA LYS A 343 -0.86 -37.29 -14.23
C LYS A 343 -0.44 -38.54 -13.48
N ALA A 344 -0.87 -39.72 -13.95
CA ALA A 344 -0.47 -41.00 -13.36
C ALA A 344 1.03 -41.30 -13.51
N ASP A 345 1.69 -40.74 -14.53
CA ASP A 345 3.13 -40.84 -14.78
C ASP A 345 3.94 -39.76 -14.05
N GLY A 346 3.29 -38.97 -13.18
CA GLY A 346 3.95 -37.95 -12.34
C GLY A 346 4.11 -36.58 -12.98
N VAL A 347 3.53 -36.35 -14.17
CA VAL A 347 3.55 -35.02 -14.80
C VAL A 347 2.76 -34.02 -13.95
N ASN A 348 3.40 -32.89 -13.64
CA ASN A 348 2.71 -31.77 -13.02
C ASN A 348 2.02 -30.94 -14.10
N LEU A 349 0.68 -31.05 -14.19
CA LEU A 349 -0.12 -30.37 -15.20
C LEU A 349 -0.86 -29.17 -14.61
N GLY A 350 -0.52 -27.97 -15.08
CA GLY A 350 -1.30 -26.75 -14.88
C GLY A 350 -2.02 -26.33 -16.16
N ALA A 351 -3.08 -25.52 -16.06
CA ALA A 351 -3.72 -24.95 -17.24
C ALA A 351 -4.13 -23.48 -17.07
N PHE A 352 -3.89 -22.69 -18.11
CA PHE A 352 -4.30 -21.29 -18.20
C PHE A 352 -5.28 -21.08 -19.35
N GLY A 353 -6.39 -20.41 -19.04
CA GLY A 353 -7.41 -20.05 -20.01
C GLY A 353 -7.44 -18.55 -20.29
N PHE A 354 -7.63 -18.20 -21.55
CA PHE A 354 -7.63 -16.81 -22.04
C PHE A 354 -9.01 -16.37 -22.56
N ALA A 355 -10.04 -17.21 -22.40
CA ALA A 355 -11.43 -16.83 -22.62
C ALA A 355 -12.34 -17.50 -21.58
N GLU A 356 -13.26 -16.72 -20.99
CA GLU A 356 -14.18 -17.20 -19.96
C GLU A 356 -14.98 -18.43 -20.43
N GLY A 357 -15.42 -18.44 -21.70
CA GLY A 357 -16.16 -19.54 -22.31
C GLY A 357 -15.36 -20.85 -22.50
N GLY A 358 -14.03 -20.78 -22.38
CA GLY A 358 -13.10 -21.89 -22.53
C GLY A 358 -12.70 -22.59 -21.23
N MET A 359 -13.03 -22.00 -20.07
CA MET A 359 -12.55 -22.49 -18.77
C MET A 359 -13.06 -23.87 -18.39
N GLU A 360 -14.24 -24.28 -18.85
CA GLU A 360 -14.74 -25.66 -18.64
C GLU A 360 -13.81 -26.69 -19.28
N THR A 361 -13.25 -26.37 -20.45
CA THR A 361 -12.25 -27.20 -21.13
C THR A 361 -10.94 -27.22 -20.35
N MET A 362 -10.48 -26.06 -19.85
CA MET A 362 -9.24 -25.95 -19.08
C MET A 362 -9.30 -26.75 -17.78
N ARG A 363 -10.47 -26.72 -17.10
CA ARG A 363 -10.69 -27.48 -15.86
C ARG A 363 -10.63 -28.99 -16.02
N ARG A 364 -10.74 -29.51 -17.24
CA ARG A 364 -10.52 -30.94 -17.53
C ARG A 364 -9.03 -31.30 -17.56
N VAL A 365 -8.16 -30.34 -17.92
CA VAL A 365 -6.69 -30.49 -17.86
C VAL A 365 -6.23 -30.33 -16.41
N ASP A 366 -6.65 -29.24 -15.77
CA ASP A 366 -6.28 -28.87 -14.42
C ASP A 366 -7.51 -28.33 -13.67
N PRO A 367 -8.04 -29.02 -12.64
CA PRO A 367 -9.19 -28.55 -11.87
C PRO A 367 -9.03 -27.14 -11.29
N ASP A 368 -7.79 -26.71 -11.02
CA ASP A 368 -7.45 -25.40 -10.46
C ASP A 368 -7.05 -24.37 -11.53
N ALA A 369 -7.36 -24.67 -12.81
CA ALA A 369 -7.01 -23.85 -13.97
C ALA A 369 -7.32 -22.36 -13.76
N ILE A 370 -6.37 -21.53 -14.19
CA ILE A 370 -6.38 -20.08 -13.98
C ILE A 370 -7.00 -19.42 -15.20
N TYR A 371 -8.00 -18.57 -14.98
CA TYR A 371 -8.44 -17.62 -16.00
C TYR A 371 -7.55 -16.38 -15.89
N VAL A 372 -6.80 -16.10 -16.94
CA VAL A 372 -5.77 -15.07 -16.95
C VAL A 372 -6.39 -13.80 -17.53
N GLU A 373 -6.60 -12.77 -16.71
CA GLU A 373 -7.15 -11.46 -17.08
C GLU A 373 -6.08 -10.37 -17.14
N SER A 374 -4.97 -10.59 -16.45
CA SER A 374 -3.77 -9.74 -16.48
C SER A 374 -2.50 -10.57 -16.36
N PHE A 375 -1.37 -10.08 -16.89
CA PHE A 375 -0.06 -10.68 -16.57
C PHE A 375 0.29 -10.55 -15.09
N GLN A 376 -0.31 -9.58 -14.39
CA GLN A 376 -0.21 -9.49 -12.93
C GLN A 376 -0.78 -10.75 -12.25
N ASP A 377 -1.76 -11.41 -12.86
CA ASP A 377 -2.33 -12.63 -12.28
C ASP A 377 -1.31 -13.76 -12.20
N ILE A 378 -0.50 -13.87 -13.25
CA ILE A 378 0.61 -14.81 -13.32
C ILE A 378 1.70 -14.44 -12.31
N ALA A 379 1.98 -13.15 -12.18
CA ALA A 379 2.92 -12.65 -11.18
C ALA A 379 2.49 -12.98 -9.75
N ASP A 380 1.21 -12.81 -9.45
CA ASP A 380 0.67 -13.08 -8.13
C ASP A 380 0.76 -14.58 -7.79
N VAL A 381 0.38 -15.45 -8.74
CA VAL A 381 0.49 -16.89 -8.57
C VAL A 381 1.94 -17.31 -8.31
N LEU A 382 2.87 -16.86 -9.16
CA LEU A 382 4.28 -17.28 -9.09
C LEU A 382 5.04 -16.68 -7.91
N ASN A 383 4.63 -15.51 -7.41
CA ASN A 383 5.16 -14.93 -6.17
C ASN A 383 4.48 -15.48 -4.92
N GLY A 384 3.56 -16.45 -5.07
CA GLY A 384 2.94 -17.15 -3.97
C GLY A 384 1.74 -16.44 -3.33
N PHE A 385 1.30 -15.31 -3.90
CA PHE A 385 0.14 -14.59 -3.40
C PHE A 385 -1.19 -15.32 -3.63
N ASP A 386 -1.19 -16.37 -4.47
CA ASP A 386 -2.27 -17.33 -4.56
C ASP A 386 -1.97 -18.60 -3.75
N ILE A 387 -2.60 -18.71 -2.58
CA ILE A 387 -2.42 -19.82 -1.65
C ILE A 387 -2.75 -21.20 -2.24
N ARG A 388 -3.54 -21.26 -3.32
CA ARG A 388 -3.86 -22.53 -3.99
C ARG A 388 -2.61 -23.20 -4.54
N PHE A 389 -1.61 -22.39 -4.88
CA PHE A 389 -0.39 -22.82 -5.52
C PHE A 389 0.82 -22.84 -4.56
N ILE A 390 0.64 -22.56 -3.28
CA ILE A 390 1.71 -22.66 -2.30
C ILE A 390 1.95 -24.13 -1.93
N GLY A 391 3.17 -24.61 -2.16
CA GLY A 391 3.62 -25.96 -1.83
C GLY A 391 4.12 -26.12 -0.39
N GLU A 392 4.54 -25.02 0.24
CA GLU A 392 5.13 -25.05 1.58
C GLU A 392 4.19 -24.56 2.69
N PRO A 393 4.33 -25.08 3.92
CA PRO A 393 3.51 -24.64 5.04
C PRO A 393 3.72 -23.15 5.33
N LEU A 394 2.63 -22.37 5.33
CA LEU A 394 2.67 -20.97 5.75
C LEU A 394 2.74 -20.87 7.29
N MET A 395 3.45 -19.86 7.79
CA MET A 395 3.74 -19.67 9.22
C MET A 395 3.06 -18.42 9.79
N GLU A 396 2.18 -18.63 10.78
CA GLU A 396 1.63 -17.56 11.61
C GLU A 396 2.45 -17.35 12.90
N GLY A 397 2.35 -16.16 13.50
CA GLY A 397 2.98 -15.84 14.77
C GLY A 397 4.45 -15.43 14.67
N VAL A 398 4.98 -15.22 13.45
CA VAL A 398 6.37 -14.80 13.21
C VAL A 398 6.44 -13.29 13.13
N THR A 399 7.28 -12.65 13.92
CA THR A 399 7.48 -11.19 13.82
C THR A 399 8.31 -10.85 12.60
N VAL A 400 7.74 -10.11 11.66
CA VAL A 400 8.40 -9.51 10.49
C VAL A 400 8.59 -8.02 10.75
N TYR A 401 9.71 -7.44 10.32
CA TYR A 401 10.02 -6.03 10.55
C TYR A 401 10.84 -5.41 9.41
N LEU A 402 10.74 -4.09 9.29
CA LEU A 402 11.60 -3.29 8.43
C LEU A 402 12.86 -2.92 9.22
N ASP A 403 13.98 -3.50 8.84
CA ASP A 403 15.29 -3.21 9.44
C ASP A 403 15.83 -1.90 8.86
N LEU A 404 15.57 -0.80 9.58
CA LEU A 404 15.84 0.55 9.08
C LEU A 404 17.33 0.92 9.18
N ASN A 405 18.09 0.21 10.01
CA ASN A 405 19.51 0.48 10.22
C ASN A 405 20.44 -0.65 9.74
N ASP A 406 19.85 -1.70 9.14
CA ASP A 406 20.49 -2.89 8.60
C ASP A 406 21.38 -3.63 9.62
N ASN A 407 20.98 -3.66 10.90
CA ASN A 407 21.75 -4.30 11.97
C ASN A 407 21.36 -5.78 12.22
N GLY A 408 20.30 -6.27 11.59
CA GLY A 408 19.81 -7.63 11.75
C GLY A 408 19.06 -7.93 13.05
N VAL A 409 18.65 -6.90 13.79
CA VAL A 409 17.99 -6.99 15.11
C VAL A 409 16.80 -6.04 15.14
N LEU A 410 15.64 -6.52 15.58
CA LEU A 410 14.47 -5.68 15.76
C LEU A 410 14.69 -4.63 16.87
N ASP A 411 14.65 -3.35 16.48
CA ASP A 411 14.71 -2.20 17.39
C ASP A 411 13.32 -1.63 17.73
N THR A 412 13.22 -0.81 18.79
CA THR A 412 11.91 -0.28 19.26
C THR A 412 11.23 0.67 18.28
N ASP A 413 12.01 1.31 17.42
CA ASP A 413 11.53 2.34 16.49
C ASP A 413 11.25 1.76 15.09
N GLU A 414 11.43 0.44 14.92
CA GLU A 414 11.26 -0.22 13.63
C GLU A 414 9.82 -0.70 13.43
N PRO A 415 9.22 -0.39 12.25
CA PRO A 415 7.93 -0.95 11.88
C PRO A 415 7.99 -2.47 11.90
N SER A 416 7.08 -3.09 12.65
CA SER A 416 7.00 -4.54 12.77
C SER A 416 5.56 -5.02 12.83
N GLN A 417 5.35 -6.24 12.38
CA GLN A 417 4.07 -6.93 12.37
C GLN A 417 4.27 -8.41 12.72
N VAL A 418 3.31 -9.00 13.42
CA VAL A 418 3.25 -10.45 13.61
C VAL A 418 2.50 -11.08 12.44
N SER A 419 3.09 -12.10 11.84
CA SER A 419 2.52 -12.79 10.70
C SER A 419 1.19 -13.44 11.06
N ARG A 420 0.18 -13.24 10.22
CA ARG A 420 -1.15 -13.81 10.37
C ARG A 420 -1.85 -13.78 9.03
N LYS A 421 -2.70 -14.77 8.76
CA LYS A 421 -3.60 -14.70 7.60
C LYS A 421 -4.42 -13.41 7.65
N SER A 422 -4.50 -12.68 6.54
CA SER A 422 -5.29 -11.46 6.48
C SER A 422 -6.78 -11.74 6.74
N ASP A 423 -7.39 -11.00 7.68
CA ASP A 423 -8.82 -11.09 7.99
C ASP A 423 -9.69 -10.49 6.86
N GLU A 424 -9.11 -9.56 6.09
CA GLU A 424 -9.70 -9.03 4.87
C GLU A 424 -9.32 -9.94 3.70
N GLN A 425 -10.33 -10.38 2.95
CA GLN A 425 -10.12 -10.80 1.58
C GLN A 425 -9.59 -9.57 0.86
N ALA A 426 -8.26 -9.46 0.68
CA ALA A 426 -7.71 -8.50 -0.26
C ALA A 426 -8.50 -8.69 -1.56
N ALA A 427 -8.98 -7.58 -2.15
CA ALA A 427 -9.64 -7.64 -3.45
C ALA A 427 -8.73 -8.48 -4.33
N SER A 428 -9.24 -9.65 -4.75
CA SER A 428 -8.48 -10.55 -5.59
C SER A 428 -8.05 -9.73 -6.80
N LEU A 429 -6.75 -9.45 -6.93
CA LEU A 429 -6.21 -8.81 -8.12
C LEU A 429 -6.44 -9.70 -9.35
N LEU A 430 -6.68 -10.99 -9.10
CA LEU A 430 -7.18 -12.00 -10.02
C LEU A 430 -8.70 -11.87 -10.15
N GLY A 431 -9.23 -11.56 -11.33
CA GLY A 431 -10.66 -11.28 -11.54
C GLY A 431 -11.67 -12.41 -11.26
N ASN A 432 -11.30 -13.51 -10.62
CA ASN A 432 -12.28 -14.52 -10.19
C ASN A 432 -11.87 -15.43 -9.01
N SER A 433 -10.91 -15.05 -8.15
CA SER A 433 -10.71 -15.84 -6.93
C SER A 433 -11.74 -15.45 -5.88
N SER A 434 -12.68 -16.36 -5.63
CA SER A 434 -13.57 -16.30 -4.46
C SER A 434 -12.82 -16.52 -3.14
N ASN A 435 -11.50 -16.77 -3.19
CA ASN A 435 -10.58 -16.91 -2.08
C ASN A 435 -9.45 -15.89 -2.28
N GLY A 436 -9.54 -14.71 -1.66
CA GLY A 436 -8.59 -13.61 -1.88
C GLY A 436 -7.11 -13.99 -1.69
N ASN A 437 -6.22 -13.12 -2.16
CA ASN A 437 -4.78 -13.26 -1.93
C ASN A 437 -4.53 -13.18 -0.41
N ASP A 438 -4.05 -14.25 0.21
CA ASP A 438 -3.68 -14.22 1.63
C ASP A 438 -2.23 -13.73 1.74
N PHE A 439 -2.03 -12.55 2.32
CA PHE A 439 -0.72 -12.11 2.75
C PHE A 439 -0.58 -12.40 4.25
N TYR A 440 0.65 -12.64 4.69
CA TYR A 440 0.92 -12.91 6.11
C TYR A 440 1.49 -11.68 6.82
N PHE A 441 2.08 -10.72 6.09
CA PHE A 441 2.45 -9.41 6.60
C PHE A 441 2.27 -8.32 5.54
N THR A 442 2.04 -7.08 6.00
CA THR A 442 1.83 -5.90 5.15
C THR A 442 2.39 -4.65 5.84
N PHE A 443 3.29 -3.95 5.17
CA PHE A 443 3.75 -2.62 5.55
C PHE A 443 3.23 -1.62 4.52
N ASP A 444 2.22 -0.85 4.91
CA ASP A 444 1.59 0.17 4.08
C ASP A 444 2.19 1.55 4.31
N ASN A 445 1.80 2.49 3.45
CA ASN A 445 2.17 3.90 3.53
C ASN A 445 3.70 4.12 3.47
N LEU A 446 4.41 3.29 2.72
CA LEU A 446 5.86 3.40 2.57
C LEU A 446 6.22 4.42 1.49
N LEU A 447 7.23 5.23 1.75
CA LEU A 447 7.82 6.09 0.72
C LEU A 447 8.53 5.24 -0.34
N PRO A 448 8.64 5.69 -1.59
CA PRO A 448 9.47 5.03 -2.58
C PRO A 448 10.92 4.91 -2.08
N GLY A 449 11.45 3.69 -2.03
CA GLY A 449 12.76 3.44 -1.47
C GLY A 449 13.14 1.96 -1.46
N THR A 450 14.36 1.69 -1.02
CA THR A 450 14.82 0.33 -0.74
C THR A 450 14.62 0.06 0.75
N TYR A 451 13.98 -1.07 1.06
CA TYR A 451 13.72 -1.52 2.41
C TYR A 451 14.35 -2.89 2.62
N THR A 452 14.93 -3.10 3.80
CA THR A 452 15.39 -4.42 4.23
C THR A 452 14.30 -5.04 5.10
N VAL A 453 13.68 -6.11 4.62
CA VAL A 453 12.67 -6.85 5.38
C VAL A 453 13.35 -8.01 6.08
N ARG A 454 13.08 -8.17 7.38
CA ARG A 454 13.62 -9.27 8.19
C ARG A 454 12.54 -9.92 9.04
N GLN A 455 12.87 -11.06 9.61
CA GLN A 455 12.02 -11.75 10.57
C GLN A 455 12.80 -12.10 11.84
N VAL A 456 12.11 -12.07 12.97
CA VAL A 456 12.62 -12.66 14.21
C VAL A 456 12.50 -14.17 14.07
N THR A 457 13.65 -14.85 14.00
CA THR A 457 13.69 -16.32 13.81
C THR A 457 12.92 -17.03 14.92
N PRO A 458 11.86 -17.80 14.59
CA PRO A 458 11.10 -18.54 15.60
C PRO A 458 11.94 -19.63 16.28
N ASN A 459 11.62 -19.94 17.53
CA ASN A 459 12.32 -21.00 18.27
C ASN A 459 12.21 -22.34 17.55
N GLY A 460 13.36 -22.98 17.29
CA GLY A 460 13.43 -24.27 16.59
C GLY A 460 13.60 -24.18 15.07
N PHE A 461 13.61 -22.97 14.52
CA PHE A 461 13.86 -22.70 13.10
C PHE A 461 15.23 -22.08 12.89
N ILE A 462 15.73 -22.17 11.65
CA ILE A 462 16.92 -21.48 11.17
C ILE A 462 16.46 -20.68 9.96
N GLN A 463 16.86 -19.41 9.88
CA GLN A 463 16.61 -18.60 8.69
C GLN A 463 17.45 -19.14 7.53
N THR A 464 16.79 -19.50 6.43
CA THR A 464 17.38 -20.00 5.18
C THR A 464 17.37 -18.93 4.10
#